data_AF-A0A3D3W2I6-F1
#
_entry.id   AF-A0A3D3W2I6-F1
#
_cell.length_a   1.000
_cell.length_b   1.000
_cell.length_c   1.000
_cell.angle_alpha   90.00
_cell.angle_beta   90.00
_cell.angle_gamma   90.00
#
_symmetry.space_group_name_H-M   'P 1'
#
loop_
_entity.id
_entity.type
_entity.pdbx_description
1 polymer ?
#
loop_
_entity_poly.entity_id
_entity_poly.type
_entity_poly.pdbx_seq_one_letter_code
_entity_poly.pdbx_strand_id
1 'polypeptide(L)'
;EDQRSTAPLAELEQEAEQELKKLAESAGLGRVGKAFIVRMREESGILAMGGEGSAKCGFLHLSFQEYLAASYAVERGYAKELATRISDSWWQEVALLSLRKSVQYCEKFFQELLLAGLAETRDDLVQRCLAESISFPGQVFLDVLKGPQTSQTRRSAVLRLVRDKQQELPELQGLCQGILADSKADRGLRESAVEILARFHQTPGTVWVAGGETFQPGEVRVDKRTGLTLVWIPPGEFRMGSTEGYGDEQPVHSVVLSEGFWLSRYQVTNDDYRRFLQAQPGSVETPRYWDDRKFNQPKQPVVGISWHDAVKYCEWAGFRLPTEAEWEYACRAGSSQEYCFGSNTSQLGDYAWYDKNSNGQTQPIGSKRPNAWGLHDMHGNVYEWCSDWFGDYDSELCVDPIGAAEGSARVVRGGSWHGYARGVRSACRRGILPRDANYYLGLRPLRVQRSAQDR
;
A
#
# COMPACT_ATOMS: atom_id res chain seq x y z
N GLU A 1 -1.48 16.01 -28.44
CA GLU A 1 -2.66 16.05 -29.34
C GLU A 1 -2.99 14.68 -29.92
N ASP A 2 -1.99 13.83 -30.15
CA ASP A 2 -2.11 12.50 -30.78
C ASP A 2 -2.96 11.45 -30.06
N GLN A 3 -3.44 11.71 -28.84
CA GLN A 3 -4.33 10.80 -28.08
C GLN A 3 -5.82 11.16 -28.16
N ARG A 4 -6.18 12.25 -28.85
CA ARG A 4 -7.59 12.68 -28.94
C ARG A 4 -8.32 11.86 -30.00
N SER A 5 -9.47 11.29 -29.63
CA SER A 5 -10.35 10.62 -30.59
C SER A 5 -10.97 11.65 -31.54
N THR A 6 -10.87 11.40 -32.86
CA THR A 6 -11.50 12.23 -33.90
C THR A 6 -12.25 11.33 -34.87
N ALA A 7 -13.34 11.85 -35.44
CA ALA A 7 -14.12 11.18 -36.47
C ALA A 7 -14.44 12.13 -37.63
N PRO A 8 -14.68 11.63 -38.85
CA PRO A 8 -15.21 12.44 -39.94
C PRO A 8 -16.53 13.12 -39.54
N LEU A 9 -16.67 14.40 -39.88
CA LEU A 9 -17.84 15.22 -39.58
C LEU A 9 -19.13 14.59 -40.16
N ALA A 10 -19.04 13.99 -41.34
CA ALA A 10 -20.17 13.34 -41.99
C ALA A 10 -20.71 12.14 -41.19
N GLU A 11 -19.84 11.38 -40.53
CA GLU A 11 -20.25 10.26 -39.67
C GLU A 11 -20.95 10.78 -38.40
N LEU A 12 -20.36 11.81 -37.77
CA LEU A 12 -20.93 12.42 -36.57
C LEU A 12 -22.26 13.12 -36.85
N GLU A 13 -22.41 13.73 -38.03
CA GLU A 13 -23.65 14.37 -38.46
C GLU A 13 -24.82 13.37 -38.48
N GLN A 14 -24.60 12.19 -39.05
CA GLN A 14 -25.62 11.16 -39.14
C GLN A 14 -26.05 10.68 -37.75
N GLU A 15 -25.09 10.43 -36.86
CA GLU A 15 -25.37 10.00 -35.48
C GLU A 15 -26.10 11.11 -34.70
N ALA A 16 -25.61 12.35 -34.79
CA ALA A 16 -26.22 13.50 -34.12
C ALA A 16 -27.65 13.72 -34.59
N GLU A 17 -27.93 13.61 -35.89
CA GLU A 17 -29.28 13.74 -36.42
C GLU A 17 -30.23 12.65 -35.89
N GLN A 18 -29.76 11.41 -35.77
CA GLN A 18 -30.55 10.31 -35.22
C GLN A 18 -30.89 10.53 -33.75
N GLU A 19 -29.93 10.95 -32.93
CA GLU A 19 -30.17 11.24 -31.51
C GLU A 19 -31.03 12.48 -31.33
N LEU A 20 -30.81 13.54 -32.12
CA LEU A 20 -31.62 14.75 -32.08
C LEU A 20 -33.08 14.42 -32.38
N LYS A 21 -33.41 13.49 -33.29
CA LYS A 21 -34.80 13.08 -33.57
C LYS A 21 -35.54 12.51 -32.35
N LYS A 22 -34.82 11.99 -31.35
CA LYS A 22 -35.41 11.44 -30.11
C LYS A 22 -35.81 12.52 -29.10
N LEU A 23 -35.33 13.76 -29.25
CA LEU A 23 -35.65 14.86 -28.35
C LEU A 23 -37.04 15.45 -28.62
N ALA A 24 -37.65 16.11 -27.64
CA ALA A 24 -38.90 16.85 -27.86
C ALA A 24 -38.71 17.94 -28.93
N GLU A 25 -39.73 18.20 -29.75
CA GLU A 25 -39.67 19.23 -30.81
C GLU A 25 -39.37 20.63 -30.24
N SER A 26 -39.77 20.88 -28.98
CA SER A 26 -39.53 22.13 -28.26
C SER A 26 -38.12 22.28 -27.66
N ALA A 27 -37.20 21.32 -27.87
CA ALA A 27 -35.87 21.35 -27.25
C ALA A 27 -34.94 22.45 -27.81
N GLY A 28 -35.31 23.15 -28.90
CA GLY A 28 -34.58 24.34 -29.37
C GLY A 28 -33.21 24.09 -30.01
N LEU A 29 -32.85 22.82 -30.27
CA LEU A 29 -31.54 22.42 -30.81
C LEU A 29 -31.53 22.20 -32.35
N GLY A 30 -32.69 22.21 -33.00
CA GLY A 30 -32.84 21.82 -34.40
C GLY A 30 -32.69 20.30 -34.61
N ARG A 31 -33.00 19.81 -35.82
CA ARG A 31 -32.91 18.37 -36.18
C ARG A 31 -31.75 18.07 -37.14
N VAL A 32 -30.99 19.08 -37.57
CA VAL A 32 -29.91 18.93 -38.54
C VAL A 32 -28.60 18.70 -37.79
N GLY A 33 -28.03 17.50 -37.90
CA GLY A 33 -26.86 17.08 -37.13
C GLY A 33 -25.65 18.00 -37.31
N LYS A 34 -25.34 18.40 -38.55
CA LYS A 34 -24.22 19.31 -38.85
C LYS A 34 -24.36 20.68 -38.18
N ALA A 35 -25.55 21.28 -38.24
CA ALA A 35 -25.80 22.58 -37.63
C ALA A 35 -25.63 22.51 -36.10
N PHE A 36 -26.10 21.43 -35.49
CA PHE A 36 -25.91 21.18 -34.06
C PHE A 36 -24.43 21.03 -33.68
N ILE A 37 -23.64 20.25 -34.43
CA ILE A 37 -22.21 20.07 -34.17
C ILE A 37 -21.42 21.38 -34.31
N VAL A 38 -21.72 22.17 -35.35
CA VAL A 38 -21.10 23.49 -35.56
C VAL A 38 -21.44 24.44 -34.41
N ARG A 39 -22.71 24.49 -34.01
CA ARG A 39 -23.16 25.32 -32.89
C ARG A 39 -22.50 24.90 -31.57
N MET A 40 -22.43 23.59 -31.30
CA MET A 40 -21.71 23.05 -30.14
C MET A 40 -20.25 23.51 -30.14
N ARG A 41 -19.55 23.48 -31.28
CA ARG A 41 -18.18 24.01 -31.38
C ARG A 41 -18.13 25.51 -31.05
N GLU A 42 -18.95 26.31 -31.73
CA GLU A 42 -18.90 27.78 -31.66
C GLU A 42 -19.32 28.33 -30.31
N GLU A 43 -20.33 27.73 -29.69
CA GLU A 43 -20.92 28.24 -28.45
C GLU A 43 -20.28 27.63 -27.19
N SER A 44 -19.85 26.36 -27.22
CA SER A 44 -19.32 25.68 -26.02
C SER A 44 -17.79 25.56 -25.98
N GLY A 45 -17.11 25.62 -27.13
CA GLY A 45 -15.66 25.37 -27.21
C GLY A 45 -15.24 23.92 -26.91
N ILE A 46 -16.19 23.01 -26.68
CA ILE A 46 -15.93 21.61 -26.30
C ILE A 46 -15.41 20.77 -27.48
N LEU A 47 -15.73 21.16 -28.71
CA LEU A 47 -15.31 20.49 -29.95
C LEU A 47 -14.25 21.30 -30.71
N ALA A 48 -13.34 20.60 -31.37
CA ALA A 48 -12.40 21.15 -32.35
C ALA A 48 -12.68 20.57 -33.74
N MET A 49 -12.50 21.40 -34.76
CA MET A 49 -12.30 20.91 -36.13
C MET A 49 -10.80 20.80 -36.37
N GLY A 50 -10.36 19.81 -37.15
CA GLY A 50 -8.95 19.78 -37.59
C GLY A 50 -8.59 21.04 -38.40
N GLY A 51 -7.30 21.25 -38.65
CA GLY A 51 -6.79 22.41 -39.41
C GLY A 51 -7.45 22.58 -40.79
N GLU A 52 -7.20 23.71 -41.45
CA GLU A 52 -7.85 24.08 -42.73
C GLU A 52 -7.90 22.91 -43.72
N GLY A 53 -9.13 22.51 -44.11
CA GLY A 53 -9.39 21.39 -45.02
C GLY A 53 -9.67 20.03 -44.35
N SER A 54 -9.48 19.91 -43.03
CA SER A 54 -9.81 18.69 -42.30
C SER A 54 -11.31 18.54 -42.08
N ALA A 55 -11.89 17.48 -42.63
CA ALA A 55 -13.27 17.09 -42.37
C ALA A 55 -13.44 16.35 -41.02
N LYS A 56 -12.45 16.36 -40.12
CA LYS A 56 -12.52 15.65 -38.83
C LYS A 56 -12.89 16.59 -37.69
N CYS A 57 -13.74 16.09 -36.79
CA CYS A 57 -14.13 16.75 -35.55
C CYS A 57 -13.80 15.84 -34.36
N GLY A 58 -13.50 16.45 -33.20
CA GLY A 58 -13.29 15.71 -31.95
C GLY A 58 -13.36 16.64 -30.75
N PHE A 59 -13.48 16.04 -29.56
CA PHE A 59 -13.50 16.80 -28.31
C PHE A 59 -12.12 17.38 -27.98
N LEU A 60 -12.10 18.62 -27.50
CA LEU A 60 -10.87 19.34 -27.20
C LEU A 60 -10.27 18.91 -25.84
N HIS A 61 -11.15 18.61 -24.88
CA HIS A 61 -10.77 18.24 -23.52
C HIS A 61 -10.76 16.72 -23.32
N LEU A 62 -9.60 16.18 -22.91
CA LEU A 62 -9.41 14.74 -22.68
C LEU A 62 -10.34 14.22 -21.57
N SER A 63 -10.47 14.96 -20.47
CA SER A 63 -11.34 14.61 -19.35
C SER A 63 -12.82 14.51 -19.75
N PHE A 64 -13.26 15.32 -20.71
CA PHE A 64 -14.62 15.22 -21.23
C PHE A 64 -14.81 13.97 -22.10
N GLN A 65 -13.80 13.61 -22.91
CA GLN A 65 -13.81 12.33 -23.65
C GLN A 65 -13.89 11.14 -22.69
N GLU A 66 -13.07 11.14 -21.64
CA GLU A 66 -13.05 10.08 -20.63
C GLU A 66 -14.42 9.96 -19.93
N TYR A 67 -15.05 11.09 -19.59
CA TYR A 67 -16.38 11.13 -19.00
C TYR A 67 -17.47 10.57 -19.92
N LEU A 68 -17.45 10.94 -21.21
CA LEU A 68 -18.41 10.43 -22.18
C LEU A 68 -18.21 8.93 -22.43
N ALA A 69 -16.96 8.51 -22.60
CA ALA A 69 -16.60 7.10 -22.76
C ALA A 69 -17.03 6.27 -21.53
N ALA A 70 -16.84 6.80 -20.33
CA ALA A 70 -17.28 6.14 -19.09
C ALA A 70 -18.81 6.02 -19.02
N SER A 71 -19.52 7.09 -19.39
CA SER A 71 -20.99 7.07 -19.43
C SER A 71 -21.51 6.03 -20.43
N TYR A 72 -20.90 6.00 -21.61
CA TYR A 72 -21.25 5.04 -22.66
C TYR A 72 -20.91 3.59 -22.27
N ALA A 73 -19.75 3.37 -21.64
CA ALA A 73 -19.34 2.04 -21.17
C ALA A 73 -20.30 1.50 -20.11
N VAL A 74 -20.78 2.35 -19.20
CA VAL A 74 -21.79 1.98 -18.19
C VAL A 74 -23.13 1.65 -18.84
N GLU A 75 -23.59 2.49 -19.78
CA GLU A 75 -24.84 2.28 -20.51
C GLU A 75 -24.83 0.97 -21.31
N ARG A 76 -23.72 0.67 -21.98
CA ARG A 76 -23.56 -0.54 -22.81
C ARG A 76 -23.12 -1.78 -22.01
N GLY A 77 -22.75 -1.62 -20.75
CA GLY A 77 -22.32 -2.74 -19.89
C GLY A 77 -20.93 -3.28 -20.19
N TYR A 78 -20.00 -2.46 -20.70
CA TYR A 78 -18.65 -2.85 -21.10
C TYR A 78 -17.66 -3.04 -19.93
N ALA A 79 -18.10 -3.71 -18.87
CA ALA A 79 -17.30 -3.93 -17.67
C ALA A 79 -16.04 -4.77 -17.95
N LYS A 80 -16.19 -5.83 -18.75
CA LYS A 80 -15.11 -6.75 -19.10
C LYS A 80 -14.05 -6.10 -19.98
N GLU A 81 -14.49 -5.38 -21.00
CA GLU A 81 -13.62 -4.67 -21.93
C GLU A 81 -12.79 -3.61 -21.21
N LEU A 82 -13.41 -2.83 -20.30
CA LEU A 82 -12.66 -1.88 -19.50
C LEU A 82 -11.72 -2.57 -18.50
N ALA A 83 -12.15 -3.64 -17.83
CA ALA A 83 -11.30 -4.37 -16.88
C ALA A 83 -10.04 -4.93 -17.55
N THR A 84 -10.14 -5.43 -18.78
CA THR A 84 -8.98 -5.94 -19.53
C THR A 84 -8.01 -4.85 -20.00
N ARG A 85 -8.48 -3.61 -20.16
CA ARG A 85 -7.66 -2.46 -20.60
C ARG A 85 -7.26 -1.51 -19.48
N ILE A 86 -7.63 -1.81 -18.24
CA ILE A 86 -7.42 -0.89 -17.10
C ILE A 86 -5.95 -0.55 -16.84
N SER A 87 -5.01 -1.33 -17.37
CA SER A 87 -3.58 -1.01 -17.28
C SER A 87 -3.12 0.07 -18.27
N ASP A 88 -3.93 0.41 -19.27
CA ASP A 88 -3.67 1.49 -20.21
C ASP A 88 -4.15 2.82 -19.60
N SER A 89 -3.28 3.83 -19.58
CA SER A 89 -3.50 5.09 -18.84
C SER A 89 -4.83 5.78 -19.16
N TRP A 90 -5.23 5.85 -20.43
CA TRP A 90 -6.50 6.47 -20.82
C TRP A 90 -7.71 5.64 -20.37
N TRP A 91 -7.68 4.32 -20.59
CA TRP A 91 -8.77 3.41 -20.18
C TRP A 91 -8.90 3.30 -18.66
N GLN A 92 -7.79 3.50 -17.94
CA GLN A 92 -7.80 3.56 -16.49
C GLN A 92 -8.70 4.70 -15.99
N GLU A 93 -8.56 5.91 -16.51
CA GLU A 93 -9.41 7.05 -16.10
C GLU A 93 -10.87 6.83 -16.51
N VAL A 94 -11.12 6.26 -17.70
CA VAL A 94 -12.48 5.85 -18.12
C VAL A 94 -13.09 4.84 -17.14
N ALA A 95 -12.33 3.85 -16.69
CA ALA A 95 -12.78 2.84 -15.73
C ALA A 95 -13.11 3.48 -14.37
N LEU A 96 -12.22 4.32 -13.83
CA LEU A 96 -12.44 5.00 -12.54
C LEU A 96 -13.69 5.89 -12.57
N LEU A 97 -13.90 6.65 -13.65
CA LEU A 97 -15.12 7.44 -13.84
C LEU A 97 -16.38 6.58 -13.96
N SER A 98 -16.27 5.38 -14.55
CA SER A 98 -17.38 4.44 -14.70
C SER A 98 -17.86 3.88 -13.36
N LEU A 99 -16.93 3.63 -12.42
CA LEU A 99 -17.22 3.09 -11.09
C LEU A 99 -18.05 4.05 -10.20
N ARG A 100 -18.11 5.33 -10.53
CA ARG A 100 -18.90 6.36 -9.83
C ARG A 100 -20.36 6.43 -10.30
N LYS A 101 -20.73 5.70 -11.36
CA LYS A 101 -22.02 5.92 -12.06
C LYS A 101 -23.10 4.89 -11.73
N SER A 102 -22.74 3.64 -11.45
CA SER A 102 -23.71 2.56 -11.22
C SER A 102 -23.16 1.47 -10.31
N VAL A 103 -23.93 1.12 -9.27
CA VAL A 103 -23.63 0.00 -8.35
C VAL A 103 -23.54 -1.32 -9.11
N GLN A 104 -24.52 -1.60 -9.98
CA GLN A 104 -24.54 -2.85 -10.76
C GLN A 104 -23.35 -2.95 -11.72
N TYR A 105 -22.96 -1.83 -12.33
CA TYR A 105 -21.78 -1.81 -13.19
C TYR A 105 -20.51 -2.05 -12.38
N CYS A 106 -20.40 -1.40 -11.21
CA CYS A 106 -19.29 -1.58 -10.28
C CYS A 106 -19.13 -3.06 -9.90
N GLU A 107 -20.20 -3.75 -9.51
CA GLU A 107 -20.14 -5.18 -9.17
C GLU A 107 -19.61 -6.04 -10.34
N LYS A 108 -20.14 -5.85 -11.56
CA LYS A 108 -19.67 -6.58 -12.75
C LYS A 108 -18.20 -6.26 -13.07
N PHE A 109 -17.80 -5.01 -12.93
CA PHE A 109 -16.42 -4.60 -13.19
C PHE A 109 -15.45 -5.26 -12.21
N PHE A 110 -15.76 -5.29 -10.91
CA PHE A 110 -14.92 -5.97 -9.94
C PHE A 110 -14.88 -7.48 -10.14
N GLN A 111 -15.96 -8.11 -10.60
CA GLN A 111 -15.95 -9.53 -10.96
C GLN A 111 -14.90 -9.80 -12.04
N GLU A 112 -14.93 -9.03 -13.14
CA GLU A 112 -13.99 -9.18 -14.26
C GLU A 112 -12.54 -8.86 -13.84
N LEU A 113 -12.35 -7.82 -13.02
CA LEU A 113 -11.05 -7.42 -12.50
C LEU A 113 -10.41 -8.52 -11.64
N LEU A 114 -11.17 -9.12 -10.71
CA LEU A 114 -10.68 -10.20 -9.86
C LEU A 114 -10.47 -11.50 -10.65
N LEU A 115 -11.33 -11.79 -11.64
CA LEU A 115 -11.15 -12.92 -12.54
C LEU A 115 -9.84 -12.82 -13.33
N ALA A 116 -9.51 -11.63 -13.82
CA ALA A 116 -8.27 -11.32 -14.52
C ALA A 116 -7.01 -11.36 -13.64
N GLY A 117 -7.14 -11.59 -12.33
CA GLY A 117 -6.00 -11.75 -11.42
C GLY A 117 -5.31 -10.44 -11.03
N LEU A 118 -6.03 -9.32 -11.11
CA LEU A 118 -5.48 -8.01 -10.76
C LEU A 118 -5.27 -7.85 -9.25
N ALA A 119 -6.00 -8.60 -8.41
CA ALA A 119 -5.75 -8.57 -6.96
C ALA A 119 -4.33 -9.04 -6.61
N GLU A 120 -3.80 -10.03 -7.33
CA GLU A 120 -2.47 -10.61 -7.11
C GLU A 120 -1.36 -9.81 -7.77
N THR A 121 -1.67 -9.16 -8.90
CA THR A 121 -0.66 -8.56 -9.78
C THR A 121 -0.62 -7.03 -9.73
N ARG A 122 -1.74 -6.38 -9.37
CA ARG A 122 -1.95 -4.92 -9.41
C ARG A 122 -2.88 -4.47 -8.27
N ASP A 123 -2.54 -4.84 -7.04
CA ASP A 123 -3.32 -4.50 -5.85
C ASP A 123 -3.49 -2.97 -5.69
N ASP A 124 -2.48 -2.19 -6.07
CA ASP A 124 -2.48 -0.74 -6.19
C ASP A 124 -3.67 -0.22 -6.99
N LEU A 125 -3.89 -0.82 -8.16
CA LEU A 125 -4.94 -0.40 -9.09
C LEU A 125 -6.32 -0.83 -8.57
N VAL A 126 -6.41 -2.01 -7.95
CA VAL A 126 -7.66 -2.48 -7.34
C VAL A 126 -8.07 -1.56 -6.18
N GLN A 127 -7.11 -1.15 -5.34
CA GLN A 127 -7.36 -0.20 -4.25
C GLN A 127 -7.80 1.16 -4.77
N ARG A 128 -7.19 1.67 -5.86
CA ARG A 128 -7.63 2.91 -6.51
C ARG A 128 -9.05 2.77 -7.05
N CYS A 129 -9.40 1.65 -7.69
CA CYS A 129 -10.76 1.37 -8.11
C CYS A 129 -11.73 1.39 -6.93
N LEU A 130 -11.40 0.69 -5.83
CA LEU A 130 -12.23 0.64 -4.63
C LEU A 130 -12.48 2.03 -4.01
N ALA A 131 -11.48 2.91 -4.05
CA ALA A 131 -11.59 4.28 -3.55
C ALA A 131 -12.47 5.17 -4.43
N GLU A 132 -12.52 4.90 -5.74
CA GLU A 132 -13.33 5.63 -6.71
C GLU A 132 -14.76 5.08 -6.84
N SER A 133 -15.01 3.85 -6.39
CA SER A 133 -16.32 3.21 -6.46
C SER A 133 -17.41 3.95 -5.70
N ILE A 134 -18.59 4.04 -6.32
CA ILE A 134 -19.81 4.56 -5.67
C ILE A 134 -20.24 3.72 -4.45
N SER A 135 -19.91 2.42 -4.47
CA SER A 135 -20.25 1.47 -3.42
C SER A 135 -19.20 0.38 -3.34
N PHE A 136 -18.97 -0.18 -2.15
CA PHE A 136 -18.12 -1.33 -1.97
C PHE A 136 -18.84 -2.63 -2.41
N PRO A 137 -18.37 -3.36 -3.45
CA PRO A 137 -19.08 -4.54 -3.97
C PRO A 137 -18.69 -5.81 -3.18
N GLY A 138 -19.03 -5.83 -1.89
CA GLY A 138 -18.54 -6.81 -0.93
C GLY A 138 -18.78 -8.27 -1.32
N GLN A 139 -19.96 -8.58 -1.90
CA GLN A 139 -20.31 -9.94 -2.33
C GLN A 139 -19.30 -10.50 -3.35
N VAL A 140 -18.80 -9.67 -4.26
CA VAL A 140 -17.82 -10.06 -5.29
C VAL A 140 -16.52 -10.57 -4.65
N PHE A 141 -16.07 -9.92 -3.58
CA PHE A 141 -14.88 -10.35 -2.84
C PHE A 141 -15.16 -11.62 -2.03
N LEU A 142 -16.33 -11.74 -1.41
CA LEU A 142 -16.73 -12.94 -0.68
C LEU A 142 -16.82 -14.17 -1.60
N ASP A 143 -17.32 -14.02 -2.82
CA ASP A 143 -17.42 -15.10 -3.80
C ASP A 143 -16.04 -15.65 -4.17
N VAL A 144 -15.04 -14.77 -4.33
CA VAL A 144 -13.65 -15.20 -4.58
C VAL A 144 -13.09 -15.94 -3.36
N LEU A 145 -13.33 -15.44 -2.13
CA LEU A 145 -12.86 -16.07 -0.90
C LEU A 145 -13.48 -17.45 -0.67
N LYS A 146 -14.77 -17.63 -0.98
CA LYS A 146 -15.53 -18.88 -0.83
C LYS A 146 -15.34 -19.84 -2.02
N GLY A 147 -14.86 -19.35 -3.16
CA GLY A 147 -14.75 -20.10 -4.40
C GLY A 147 -13.89 -21.36 -4.25
N PRO A 148 -14.41 -22.57 -4.54
CA PRO A 148 -13.70 -23.83 -4.28
C PRO A 148 -12.44 -24.01 -5.13
N GLN A 149 -12.39 -23.37 -6.30
CA GLN A 149 -11.24 -23.41 -7.23
C GLN A 149 -10.31 -22.19 -7.07
N THR A 150 -10.62 -21.27 -6.16
CA THR A 150 -9.78 -20.09 -5.94
C THR A 150 -8.48 -20.50 -5.26
N SER A 151 -7.34 -20.17 -5.88
CA SER A 151 -6.03 -20.42 -5.30
C SER A 151 -5.84 -19.69 -3.96
N GLN A 152 -5.01 -20.26 -3.08
CA GLN A 152 -4.70 -19.66 -1.78
C GLN A 152 -4.02 -18.29 -1.91
N THR A 153 -3.15 -18.12 -2.91
CA THR A 153 -2.54 -16.83 -3.26
C THR A 153 -3.58 -15.77 -3.59
N ARG A 154 -4.57 -16.11 -4.43
CA ARG A 154 -5.67 -15.20 -4.79
C ARG A 154 -6.52 -14.86 -3.57
N ARG A 155 -6.86 -15.85 -2.74
CA ARG A 155 -7.58 -15.63 -1.48
C ARG A 155 -6.80 -14.70 -0.54
N SER A 156 -5.50 -14.90 -0.39
CA SER A 156 -4.65 -14.03 0.44
C SER A 156 -4.59 -12.60 -0.08
N ALA A 157 -4.46 -12.41 -1.40
CA ALA A 157 -4.50 -11.08 -2.02
C ALA A 157 -5.85 -10.37 -1.79
N VAL A 158 -6.96 -11.10 -1.96
CA VAL A 158 -8.31 -10.60 -1.69
C VAL A 158 -8.49 -10.23 -0.22
N LEU A 159 -8.05 -11.06 0.73
CA LEU A 159 -8.08 -10.74 2.16
C LEU A 159 -7.32 -9.44 2.47
N ARG A 160 -6.14 -9.21 1.86
CA ARG A 160 -5.41 -7.95 2.03
C ARG A 160 -6.19 -6.73 1.55
N LEU A 161 -6.93 -6.84 0.44
CA LEU A 161 -7.74 -5.75 -0.10
C LEU A 161 -8.92 -5.40 0.83
N VAL A 162 -9.52 -6.39 1.48
CA VAL A 162 -10.70 -6.22 2.35
C VAL A 162 -10.37 -6.20 3.85
N ARG A 163 -9.09 -6.13 4.23
CA ARG A 163 -8.64 -6.25 5.63
C ARG A 163 -9.17 -5.16 6.57
N ASP A 164 -9.63 -4.04 6.02
CA ASP A 164 -10.17 -2.89 6.76
C ASP A 164 -11.70 -2.77 6.60
N LYS A 165 -12.36 -3.82 6.09
CA LYS A 165 -13.80 -3.83 5.73
C LYS A 165 -14.65 -4.66 6.68
N GLN A 166 -14.31 -4.68 7.98
CA GLN A 166 -15.03 -5.50 8.96
C GLN A 166 -16.50 -5.10 9.11
N GLN A 167 -16.79 -3.82 8.98
CA GLN A 167 -18.16 -3.29 9.11
C GLN A 167 -19.00 -3.64 7.88
N GLU A 168 -18.41 -3.59 6.68
CA GLU A 168 -19.11 -3.91 5.44
C GLU A 168 -19.16 -5.43 5.14
N LEU A 169 -18.30 -6.25 5.76
CA LEU A 169 -18.21 -7.69 5.56
C LEU A 169 -18.16 -8.48 6.89
N PRO A 170 -19.30 -8.64 7.60
CA PRO A 170 -19.35 -9.39 8.84
C PRO A 170 -18.96 -10.87 8.66
N GLU A 171 -19.13 -11.45 7.46
CA GLU A 171 -18.76 -12.83 7.16
C GLU A 171 -17.26 -13.08 7.17
N LEU A 172 -16.42 -12.03 7.08
CA LEU A 172 -14.96 -12.18 7.11
C LEU A 172 -14.48 -12.89 8.36
N GLN A 173 -15.14 -12.66 9.50
CA GLN A 173 -14.78 -13.30 10.75
C GLN A 173 -14.87 -14.83 10.65
N GLY A 174 -16.03 -15.36 10.24
CA GLY A 174 -16.23 -16.80 10.11
C GLY A 174 -15.33 -17.42 9.04
N LEU A 175 -15.11 -16.72 7.91
CA LEU A 175 -14.20 -17.17 6.86
C LEU A 175 -12.75 -17.29 7.36
N CYS A 176 -12.27 -16.28 8.10
CA CYS A 176 -10.92 -16.29 8.63
C CYS A 176 -10.74 -17.38 9.70
N GLN A 177 -11.73 -17.63 10.55
CA GLN A 177 -11.72 -18.75 11.50
C GLN A 177 -11.63 -20.10 10.76
N GLY A 178 -12.40 -20.28 9.70
CA GLY A 178 -12.34 -21.48 8.85
C GLY A 178 -10.97 -21.69 8.21
N ILE A 179 -10.34 -20.62 7.72
CA ILE A 179 -8.97 -20.67 7.17
C ILE A 179 -7.95 -21.12 8.23
N LEU A 180 -8.05 -20.63 9.47
CA LEU A 180 -7.13 -21.01 10.53
C LEU A 180 -7.32 -22.46 11.00
N ALA A 181 -8.53 -22.99 10.88
CA ALA A 181 -8.83 -24.40 11.16
C ALA A 181 -8.37 -25.36 10.05
N ASP A 182 -8.20 -24.88 8.81
CA ASP A 182 -7.70 -25.68 7.70
C ASP A 182 -6.18 -25.89 7.80
N SER A 183 -5.77 -27.14 8.03
CA SER A 183 -4.35 -27.53 8.10
C SER A 183 -3.61 -27.43 6.76
N LYS A 184 -4.35 -27.34 5.64
CA LYS A 184 -3.78 -27.15 4.30
C LYS A 184 -3.61 -25.67 3.93
N ALA A 185 -4.12 -24.75 4.76
CA ALA A 185 -3.95 -23.33 4.52
C ALA A 185 -2.47 -22.94 4.58
N ASP A 186 -1.98 -22.30 3.53
CA ASP A 186 -0.62 -21.82 3.46
C ASP A 186 -0.42 -20.65 4.43
N ARG A 187 0.86 -20.36 4.69
CA ARG A 187 1.26 -19.35 5.65
C ARG A 187 0.69 -17.95 5.31
N GLY A 188 0.75 -17.52 4.06
CA GLY A 188 0.31 -16.18 3.67
C GLY A 188 -1.20 -15.98 3.82
N LEU A 189 -1.98 -17.02 3.50
CA LEU A 189 -3.42 -17.05 3.70
C LEU A 189 -3.77 -17.02 5.20
N ARG A 190 -3.08 -17.84 6.01
CA ARG A 190 -3.25 -17.87 7.48
C ARG A 190 -2.91 -16.53 8.12
N GLU A 191 -1.78 -15.92 7.76
CA GLU A 191 -1.37 -14.61 8.27
C GLU A 191 -2.40 -13.51 7.97
N SER A 192 -2.97 -13.54 6.75
CA SER A 192 -4.01 -12.59 6.35
C SER A 192 -5.29 -12.78 7.19
N ALA A 193 -5.65 -14.03 7.48
CA ALA A 193 -6.79 -14.37 8.32
C ALA A 193 -6.59 -13.97 9.80
N VAL A 194 -5.39 -14.21 10.37
CA VAL A 194 -5.06 -13.77 11.74
C VAL A 194 -5.18 -12.25 11.87
N GLU A 195 -4.63 -11.50 10.90
CA GLU A 195 -4.69 -10.04 10.92
C GLU A 195 -6.14 -9.53 10.95
N ILE A 196 -7.02 -10.11 10.13
CA ILE A 196 -8.43 -9.71 10.10
C ILE A 196 -9.13 -10.05 11.42
N LEU A 197 -8.94 -11.27 11.96
CA LEU A 197 -9.57 -11.68 13.23
C LEU A 197 -9.12 -10.82 14.41
N ALA A 198 -7.84 -10.44 14.43
CA ALA A 198 -7.32 -9.56 15.45
C ALA A 198 -7.98 -8.17 15.41
N ARG A 199 -8.37 -7.68 14.22
CA ARG A 199 -9.15 -6.44 14.05
C ARG A 199 -10.62 -6.56 14.47
N PHE A 200 -11.21 -7.75 14.44
CA PHE A 200 -12.55 -8.02 15.01
C PHE A 200 -12.55 -8.06 16.55
N HIS A 201 -11.42 -7.78 17.21
CA HIS A 201 -11.24 -7.96 18.66
C HIS A 201 -11.51 -9.38 19.17
N GLN A 202 -11.55 -10.36 18.26
CA GLN A 202 -11.76 -11.77 18.53
C GLN A 202 -10.63 -12.57 17.86
N THR A 203 -9.41 -12.42 18.37
CA THR A 203 -8.59 -13.63 18.48
C THR A 203 -9.42 -14.60 19.34
N PRO A 204 -9.53 -15.90 18.98
CA PRO A 204 -10.00 -16.90 19.93
C PRO A 204 -9.30 -16.60 21.24
N GLY A 205 -10.08 -16.44 22.31
CA GLY A 205 -9.50 -16.28 23.64
C GLY A 205 -8.50 -17.41 23.81
N THR A 206 -7.22 -17.07 23.77
CA THR A 206 -6.23 -17.89 24.43
C THR A 206 -6.72 -17.89 25.86
N VAL A 207 -7.34 -19.00 26.25
CA VAL A 207 -7.67 -19.29 27.63
C VAL A 207 -6.40 -19.01 28.40
N TRP A 208 -6.47 -18.02 29.29
CA TRP A 208 -5.37 -17.63 30.14
C TRP A 208 -5.10 -18.81 31.08
N VAL A 209 -4.17 -19.67 30.69
CA VAL A 209 -3.56 -20.62 31.60
C VAL A 209 -2.27 -19.95 32.07
N ALA A 210 -2.20 -19.67 33.37
CA ALA A 210 -1.00 -19.17 34.01
C ALA A 210 0.14 -20.19 33.83
N GLY A 211 1.00 -19.96 32.85
CA GLY A 211 2.20 -20.72 32.53
C GLY A 211 2.90 -20.04 31.35
N GLY A 212 4.19 -19.70 31.49
CA GLY A 212 4.93 -18.78 30.63
C GLY A 212 4.67 -18.90 29.13
N GLU A 213 4.35 -17.77 28.48
CA GLU A 213 4.07 -17.68 27.05
C GLU A 213 5.32 -17.99 26.21
N THR A 214 5.27 -19.02 25.36
CA THR A 214 6.18 -19.18 24.22
C THR A 214 5.45 -18.73 22.94
N PHE A 215 5.77 -17.54 22.43
CA PHE A 215 5.24 -17.08 21.14
C PHE A 215 6.02 -17.68 19.97
N GLN A 216 5.34 -17.89 18.85
CA GLN A 216 6.00 -18.39 17.63
C GLN A 216 6.55 -17.23 16.78
N PRO A 217 7.73 -17.37 16.16
CA PRO A 217 8.26 -16.33 15.26
C PRO A 217 7.25 -16.01 14.15
N GLY A 218 6.93 -14.73 13.99
CA GLY A 218 5.92 -14.30 13.03
C GLY A 218 4.47 -14.35 13.51
N GLU A 219 4.21 -14.68 14.78
CA GLU A 219 2.86 -14.56 15.36
C GLU A 219 2.36 -13.12 15.22
N VAL A 220 1.09 -12.97 14.82
CA VAL A 220 0.48 -11.66 14.55
C VAL A 220 -0.52 -11.29 15.65
N ARG A 221 -0.46 -10.04 16.11
CA ARG A 221 -1.47 -9.43 16.99
C ARG A 221 -1.85 -8.04 16.49
N VAL A 222 -3.03 -7.56 16.84
CA VAL A 222 -3.42 -6.17 16.56
C VAL A 222 -3.48 -5.42 17.87
N ASP A 223 -2.77 -4.30 17.94
CA ASP A 223 -2.79 -3.43 19.08
C ASP A 223 -4.16 -2.76 19.20
N LYS A 224 -4.87 -2.96 20.32
CA LYS A 224 -6.25 -2.46 20.47
C LYS A 224 -6.34 -0.94 20.50
N ARG A 225 -5.27 -0.25 20.91
CA ARG A 225 -5.26 1.20 21.08
C ARG A 225 -5.01 1.92 19.75
N THR A 226 -4.06 1.41 18.98
CA THR A 226 -3.60 2.03 17.73
C THR A 226 -4.15 1.32 16.49
N GLY A 227 -4.61 0.08 16.59
CA GLY A 227 -4.99 -0.74 15.44
C GLY A 227 -3.80 -1.25 14.64
N LEU A 228 -2.56 -1.01 15.09
CA LEU A 228 -1.36 -1.50 14.40
C LEU A 228 -1.29 -3.02 14.45
N THR A 229 -1.04 -3.64 13.30
CA THR A 229 -0.70 -5.07 13.21
C THR A 229 0.76 -5.25 13.64
N LEU A 230 1.01 -6.07 14.64
CA LEU A 230 2.33 -6.36 15.22
C LEU A 230 2.71 -7.82 14.94
N VAL A 231 4.01 -8.06 14.82
CA VAL A 231 4.63 -9.36 14.58
C VAL A 231 5.56 -9.69 15.73
N TRP A 232 5.47 -10.91 16.26
CA TRP A 232 6.40 -11.41 17.27
C TRP A 232 7.76 -11.72 16.65
N ILE A 233 8.79 -11.13 17.25
CA ILE A 233 10.19 -11.37 16.95
C ILE A 233 10.81 -12.08 18.15
N PRO A 234 11.26 -13.34 18.01
CA PRO A 234 11.79 -14.11 19.14
C PRO A 234 13.13 -13.53 19.62
N PRO A 235 13.55 -13.80 20.86
CA PRO A 235 14.95 -13.61 21.23
C PRO A 235 15.85 -14.53 20.39
N GLY A 236 17.12 -14.15 20.24
CA GLY A 236 18.08 -14.99 19.51
C GLY A 236 19.37 -14.28 19.16
N GLU A 237 20.25 -15.01 18.47
CA GLU A 237 21.54 -14.51 18.02
C GLU A 237 21.57 -14.40 16.50
N PHE A 238 22.25 -13.38 15.97
CA PHE A 238 22.53 -13.25 14.55
C PHE A 238 23.85 -12.54 14.27
N ARG A 239 24.28 -12.61 13.00
CA ARG A 239 25.42 -11.88 12.47
C ARG A 239 24.94 -10.54 11.89
N MET A 240 25.35 -9.44 12.51
CA MET A 240 25.00 -8.08 12.10
C MET A 240 26.09 -7.51 11.17
N GLY A 241 25.68 -6.75 10.15
CA GLY A 241 26.59 -6.14 9.17
C GLY A 241 26.78 -6.95 7.88
N SER A 242 27.67 -6.49 7.00
CA SER A 242 28.01 -7.18 5.73
C SER A 242 29.43 -6.85 5.26
N THR A 243 30.12 -7.83 4.66
CA THR A 243 31.40 -7.65 3.95
C THR A 243 31.21 -7.21 2.49
N GLU A 244 30.02 -7.37 1.93
CA GLU A 244 29.69 -7.07 0.53
C GLU A 244 29.09 -5.65 0.37
N GLY A 245 28.85 -4.98 1.49
CA GLY A 245 28.12 -3.72 1.59
C GLY A 245 28.97 -2.45 1.50
N TYR A 246 28.47 -1.39 2.13
CA TYR A 246 29.24 -0.17 2.36
C TYR A 246 30.19 -0.35 3.56
N GLY A 247 31.19 0.52 3.68
CA GLY A 247 32.25 0.36 4.70
C GLY A 247 31.76 0.50 6.15
N ASP A 248 30.68 1.25 6.36
CA ASP A 248 30.04 1.45 7.67
C ASP A 248 29.24 0.22 8.15
N GLU A 249 29.06 -0.78 7.28
CA GLU A 249 28.40 -2.05 7.60
C GLU A 249 29.37 -3.09 8.19
N GLN A 250 30.63 -2.71 8.38
CA GLN A 250 31.70 -3.56 8.91
C GLN A 250 32.17 -3.08 10.31
N PRO A 251 32.77 -3.98 11.11
CA PRO A 251 32.90 -5.42 10.88
C PRO A 251 31.57 -6.19 11.07
N VAL A 252 31.48 -7.36 10.43
CA VAL A 252 30.42 -8.32 10.76
C VAL A 252 30.69 -8.90 12.14
N HIS A 253 29.74 -8.79 13.07
CA HIS A 253 29.89 -9.21 14.47
C HIS A 253 28.65 -9.97 14.98
N SER A 254 28.75 -10.62 16.14
CA SER A 254 27.63 -11.36 16.75
C SER A 254 26.81 -10.43 17.63
N VAL A 255 25.49 -10.50 17.50
CA VAL A 255 24.56 -9.80 18.37
C VAL A 255 23.55 -10.78 18.95
N VAL A 256 23.36 -10.74 20.26
CA VAL A 256 22.33 -11.48 21.00
C VAL A 256 21.24 -10.51 21.42
N LEU A 257 20.01 -10.78 21.02
CA LEU A 257 18.81 -10.14 21.56
C LEU A 257 18.22 -11.06 22.63
N SER A 258 18.32 -10.64 23.89
CA SER A 258 18.02 -11.50 25.05
C SER A 258 16.51 -11.69 25.26
N GLU A 259 15.72 -10.70 24.84
CA GLU A 259 14.26 -10.71 24.92
C GLU A 259 13.63 -10.59 23.53
N GLY A 260 12.46 -11.23 23.38
CA GLY A 260 11.64 -11.05 22.19
C GLY A 260 10.77 -9.79 22.28
N PHE A 261 10.32 -9.31 21.13
CA PHE A 261 9.55 -8.08 21.02
C PHE A 261 8.49 -8.13 19.92
N TRP A 262 7.51 -7.25 20.04
CA TRP A 262 6.49 -7.03 19.02
C TRP A 262 6.91 -5.86 18.14
N LEU A 263 7.17 -6.13 16.86
CA LEU A 263 7.48 -5.10 15.87
C LEU A 263 6.27 -4.83 14.98
N SER A 264 6.00 -3.57 14.64
CA SER A 264 4.95 -3.24 13.68
C SER A 264 5.19 -3.95 12.35
N ARG A 265 4.15 -4.64 11.85
CA ARG A 265 4.19 -5.43 10.60
C ARG A 265 4.55 -4.57 9.39
N TYR A 266 4.13 -3.31 9.45
CA TYR A 266 4.28 -2.30 8.42
C TYR A 266 4.93 -1.04 8.98
N GLN A 267 5.44 -0.19 8.09
CA GLN A 267 5.72 1.21 8.40
C GLN A 267 4.43 1.92 8.82
N VAL A 268 4.53 2.91 9.71
CA VAL A 268 3.36 3.71 10.13
C VAL A 268 2.83 4.47 8.93
N THR A 269 1.52 4.41 8.72
CA THR A 269 0.89 5.06 7.58
C THR A 269 0.52 6.51 7.87
N ASN A 270 0.22 7.27 6.80
CA ASN A 270 -0.38 8.58 6.95
C ASN A 270 -1.72 8.54 7.70
N ASP A 271 -2.49 7.47 7.59
CA ASP A 271 -3.75 7.34 8.35
C ASP A 271 -3.53 7.09 9.84
N ASP A 272 -2.52 6.28 10.18
CA ASP A 272 -2.07 6.10 11.57
C ASP A 272 -1.58 7.42 12.16
N TYR A 273 -0.74 8.15 11.42
CA TYR A 273 -0.19 9.43 11.87
C TYR A 273 -1.25 10.54 11.95
N ARG A 274 -2.27 10.52 11.09
CA ARG A 274 -3.41 11.45 11.16
C ARG A 274 -4.17 11.32 12.48
N ARG A 275 -4.34 10.08 12.98
CA ARG A 275 -4.96 9.84 14.30
C ARG A 275 -4.12 10.41 15.44
N PHE A 276 -2.80 10.32 15.33
CA PHE A 276 -1.88 10.98 16.27
C PHE A 276 -2.03 12.51 16.25
N LEU A 277 -2.02 13.13 15.07
CA LEU A 277 -2.21 14.58 14.92
C LEU A 277 -3.56 15.05 15.50
N GLN A 278 -4.64 14.29 15.25
CA GLN A 278 -5.97 14.58 15.79
C GLN A 278 -6.03 14.45 17.33
N ALA A 279 -5.28 13.50 17.89
CA ALA A 279 -5.21 13.30 19.34
C ALA A 279 -4.31 14.34 20.05
N GLN A 280 -3.45 15.05 19.33
CA GLN A 280 -2.49 16.03 19.86
C GLN A 280 -2.59 17.39 19.14
N PRO A 281 -3.80 18.01 19.08
CA PRO A 281 -4.01 19.21 18.29
C PRO A 281 -3.13 20.35 18.79
N GLY A 282 -2.33 20.94 17.88
CA GLY A 282 -1.44 22.06 18.18
C GLY A 282 -0.18 21.72 18.99
N SER A 283 0.01 20.46 19.40
CA SER A 283 1.19 20.01 20.16
C SER A 283 2.24 19.31 19.27
N VAL A 284 1.86 18.97 18.04
CA VAL A 284 2.71 18.29 17.07
C VAL A 284 2.53 18.97 15.71
N GLU A 285 3.63 19.22 15.02
CA GLU A 285 3.61 19.79 13.67
C GLU A 285 3.20 18.74 12.64
N THR A 286 2.51 19.19 11.59
CA THR A 286 2.23 18.35 10.44
C THR A 286 3.54 17.99 9.72
N PRO A 287 3.72 16.74 9.26
CA PRO A 287 4.92 16.34 8.52
C PRO A 287 5.20 17.24 7.31
N ARG A 288 6.48 17.41 6.95
CA ARG A 288 6.92 18.38 5.93
C ARG A 288 6.28 18.20 4.55
N TYR A 289 5.92 16.97 4.18
CA TYR A 289 5.35 16.62 2.87
C TYR A 289 3.86 16.23 2.95
N TRP A 290 3.18 16.64 4.02
CA TRP A 290 1.80 16.24 4.30
C TRP A 290 0.79 16.67 3.23
N ASP A 291 1.06 17.73 2.48
CA ASP A 291 0.19 18.22 1.40
C ASP A 291 0.58 17.69 0.01
N ASP A 292 1.69 16.95 -0.11
CA ASP A 292 2.10 16.36 -1.38
C ASP A 292 1.39 15.02 -1.61
N ARG A 293 0.58 14.96 -2.67
CA ARG A 293 -0.20 13.78 -3.03
C ARG A 293 0.65 12.54 -3.33
N LYS A 294 1.94 12.70 -3.63
CA LYS A 294 2.88 11.57 -3.81
C LYS A 294 3.20 10.87 -2.50
N PHE A 295 3.06 11.55 -1.37
CA PHE A 295 3.56 11.11 -0.07
C PHE A 295 2.50 11.06 1.05
N ASN A 296 1.27 11.52 0.78
CA ASN A 296 0.24 11.69 1.81
C ASN A 296 -0.98 10.75 1.69
N GLN A 297 -0.95 9.77 0.78
CA GLN A 297 -2.09 8.85 0.63
C GLN A 297 -2.28 8.03 1.91
N PRO A 298 -3.52 7.71 2.32
CA PRO A 298 -3.79 7.09 3.63
C PRO A 298 -2.97 5.83 3.94
N LYS A 299 -2.77 4.95 2.95
CA LYS A 299 -2.02 3.68 3.10
C LYS A 299 -0.53 3.77 2.77
N GLN A 300 -0.02 4.95 2.38
CA GLN A 300 1.42 5.16 2.24
C GLN A 300 2.07 5.35 3.62
N PRO A 301 3.36 5.01 3.77
CA PRO A 301 4.09 5.34 4.98
C PRO A 301 4.14 6.86 5.17
N VAL A 302 4.02 7.31 6.42
CA VAL A 302 4.26 8.72 6.75
C VAL A 302 5.73 9.06 6.51
N VAL A 303 5.98 10.20 5.89
CA VAL A 303 7.32 10.72 5.63
C VAL A 303 7.42 12.21 5.97
N GLY A 304 8.64 12.74 5.97
CA GLY A 304 8.86 14.14 6.33
C GLY A 304 8.73 14.38 7.82
N ILE A 305 9.11 13.38 8.63
CA ILE A 305 9.15 13.46 10.08
C ILE A 305 10.61 13.40 10.56
N SER A 306 10.91 14.16 11.60
CA SER A 306 12.20 14.10 12.27
C SER A 306 12.29 12.87 13.19
N TRP A 307 13.48 12.56 13.71
CA TRP A 307 13.64 11.52 14.72
C TRP A 307 12.82 11.85 15.98
N HIS A 308 12.76 13.13 16.37
CA HIS A 308 11.98 13.58 17.52
C HIS A 308 10.47 13.38 17.32
N ASP A 309 9.96 13.62 16.12
CA ASP A 309 8.54 13.37 15.81
C ASP A 309 8.22 11.88 15.83
N ALA A 310 9.15 11.06 15.34
CA ALA A 310 9.02 9.60 15.38
C ALA A 310 8.97 9.07 16.82
N VAL A 311 9.82 9.60 17.71
CA VAL A 311 9.79 9.29 19.15
C VAL A 311 8.46 9.72 19.77
N LYS A 312 7.99 10.95 19.53
CA LYS A 312 6.70 11.44 20.07
C LYS A 312 5.53 10.56 19.61
N TYR A 313 5.52 10.15 18.34
CA TYR A 313 4.50 9.21 17.83
C TYR A 313 4.57 7.90 18.61
N CYS A 314 5.76 7.30 18.74
CA CYS A 314 5.94 6.05 19.46
C CYS A 314 5.48 6.16 20.93
N GLU A 315 5.88 7.20 21.65
CA GLU A 315 5.46 7.44 23.04
C GLU A 315 3.95 7.59 23.15
N TRP A 316 3.34 8.43 22.30
CA TRP A 316 1.89 8.56 22.22
C TRP A 316 1.23 7.22 21.89
N ALA A 317 1.84 6.41 21.05
CA ALA A 317 1.36 5.10 20.62
C ALA A 317 1.57 3.99 21.69
N GLY A 318 2.38 4.22 22.73
CA GLY A 318 2.75 3.22 23.73
C GLY A 318 3.82 2.23 23.24
N PHE A 319 4.70 2.70 22.37
CA PHE A 319 5.80 1.98 21.73
C PHE A 319 7.11 2.77 21.90
N ARG A 320 8.21 2.23 21.37
CA ARG A 320 9.47 2.95 21.13
C ARG A 320 9.94 2.70 19.69
N LEU A 321 10.97 3.43 19.27
CA LEU A 321 11.73 3.06 18.07
C LEU A 321 12.54 1.78 18.36
N PRO A 322 12.75 0.92 17.34
CA PRO A 322 13.63 -0.23 17.46
C PRO A 322 15.07 0.24 17.60
N THR A 323 15.90 -0.57 18.25
CA THR A 323 17.33 -0.42 18.09
C THR A 323 17.75 -0.82 16.67
N GLU A 324 18.93 -0.38 16.27
CA GLU A 324 19.49 -0.75 14.97
C GLU A 324 19.61 -2.28 14.83
N ALA A 325 20.04 -2.96 15.89
CA ALA A 325 20.18 -4.41 15.91
C ALA A 325 18.84 -5.13 15.86
N GLU A 326 17.84 -4.68 16.63
CA GLU A 326 16.48 -5.23 16.57
C GLU A 326 15.90 -5.13 15.17
N TRP A 327 16.12 -3.98 14.50
CA TRP A 327 15.65 -3.76 13.15
C TRP A 327 16.33 -4.71 12.15
N GLU A 328 17.66 -4.86 12.20
CA GLU A 328 18.38 -5.74 11.26
C GLU A 328 18.02 -7.22 11.48
N TYR A 329 17.93 -7.65 12.73
CA TYR A 329 17.51 -9.00 13.09
C TYR A 329 16.13 -9.33 12.52
N ALA A 330 15.19 -8.41 12.74
CA ALA A 330 13.83 -8.51 12.22
C ALA A 330 13.79 -8.48 10.69
N CYS A 331 14.59 -7.63 10.04
CA CYS A 331 14.71 -7.54 8.58
C CYS A 331 15.17 -8.87 7.97
N ARG A 332 16.24 -9.44 8.55
CA ARG A 332 16.85 -10.71 8.11
C ARG A 332 15.92 -11.90 8.30
N ALA A 333 15.17 -11.95 9.40
CA ALA A 333 14.27 -13.05 9.73
C ALA A 333 14.91 -14.45 9.56
N GLY A 334 16.17 -14.59 10.01
CA GLY A 334 16.97 -15.81 9.90
C GLY A 334 17.87 -15.89 8.64
N SER A 335 17.74 -14.98 7.68
CA SER A 335 18.64 -14.92 6.51
C SER A 335 20.02 -14.38 6.86
N SER A 336 21.08 -15.08 6.44
CA SER A 336 22.47 -14.59 6.48
C SER A 336 22.89 -13.84 5.21
N GLN A 337 21.98 -13.68 4.24
CA GLN A 337 22.28 -13.10 2.92
C GLN A 337 22.02 -11.58 2.89
N GLU A 338 22.33 -10.93 1.77
CA GLU A 338 22.20 -9.47 1.59
C GLU A 338 20.74 -8.96 1.67
N TYR A 339 19.77 -9.85 1.41
CA TYR A 339 18.33 -9.62 1.58
C TYR A 339 17.68 -10.80 2.32
N CYS A 340 16.46 -10.61 2.81
CA CYS A 340 15.70 -11.67 3.49
C CYS A 340 15.33 -12.86 2.59
N PHE A 341 15.36 -12.66 1.27
CA PHE A 341 15.05 -13.65 0.24
C PHE A 341 16.29 -14.20 -0.49
N GLY A 342 17.50 -13.88 -0.01
CA GLY A 342 18.76 -14.24 -0.66
C GLY A 342 19.37 -13.12 -1.50
N SER A 343 20.53 -13.37 -2.12
CA SER A 343 21.34 -12.31 -2.77
C SER A 343 21.01 -12.06 -4.25
N ASN A 344 20.00 -12.73 -4.81
CA ASN A 344 19.62 -12.56 -6.21
C ASN A 344 18.72 -11.33 -6.41
N THR A 345 19.29 -10.23 -6.90
CA THR A 345 18.57 -8.96 -7.11
C THR A 345 17.46 -9.03 -8.16
N SER A 346 17.37 -10.08 -8.99
CA SER A 346 16.23 -10.22 -9.92
C SER A 346 14.90 -10.38 -9.19
N GLN A 347 14.92 -10.87 -7.94
CA GLN A 347 13.73 -11.03 -7.09
C GLN A 347 13.41 -9.77 -6.28
N LEU A 348 14.28 -8.76 -6.27
CA LEU A 348 14.11 -7.58 -5.42
C LEU A 348 12.77 -6.87 -5.65
N GLY A 349 12.30 -6.82 -6.89
CA GLY A 349 11.02 -6.21 -7.24
C GLY A 349 9.80 -6.86 -6.59
N ASP A 350 9.91 -8.09 -6.08
CA ASP A 350 8.84 -8.80 -5.37
C ASP A 350 8.76 -8.42 -3.88
N TYR A 351 9.84 -7.89 -3.31
CA TYR A 351 9.98 -7.61 -1.87
C TYR A 351 10.15 -6.12 -1.55
N ALA A 352 10.53 -5.31 -2.55
CA ALA A 352 10.97 -3.94 -2.35
C ALA A 352 10.25 -2.92 -3.23
N TRP A 353 10.04 -1.73 -2.67
CA TRP A 353 9.81 -0.51 -3.43
C TRP A 353 11.09 0.33 -3.43
N TYR A 354 11.71 0.47 -4.59
CA TYR A 354 13.03 1.10 -4.78
C TYR A 354 13.06 1.88 -6.10
N ASP A 355 14.20 2.49 -6.45
CA ASP A 355 14.29 3.46 -7.55
C ASP A 355 13.68 2.98 -8.88
N LYS A 356 13.83 1.69 -9.21
CA LYS A 356 13.35 1.13 -10.49
C LYS A 356 11.85 0.88 -10.56
N ASN A 357 11.15 0.72 -9.44
CA ASN A 357 9.75 0.29 -9.46
C ASN A 357 8.79 1.17 -8.62
N SER A 358 9.31 2.16 -7.89
CA SER A 358 8.50 3.04 -7.05
C SER A 358 7.75 4.14 -7.80
N ASN A 359 8.11 4.38 -9.07
CA ASN A 359 7.60 5.49 -9.88
C ASN A 359 7.81 6.87 -9.23
N GLY A 360 8.90 7.03 -8.47
CA GLY A 360 9.30 8.31 -7.90
C GLY A 360 8.48 8.78 -6.70
N GLN A 361 7.86 7.85 -5.97
CA GLN A 361 7.02 8.14 -4.80
C GLN A 361 6.99 6.97 -3.80
N THR A 362 6.52 7.23 -2.58
CA THR A 362 6.17 6.16 -1.63
C THR A 362 5.02 5.32 -2.17
N GLN A 363 4.93 4.07 -1.73
CA GLN A 363 3.90 3.14 -2.18
C GLN A 363 3.08 2.63 -0.98
N PRO A 364 1.85 2.14 -1.20
CA PRO A 364 1.06 1.55 -0.14
C PRO A 364 1.81 0.43 0.59
N ILE A 365 1.71 0.42 1.92
CA ILE A 365 2.35 -0.59 2.76
C ILE A 365 1.79 -1.98 2.50
N GLY A 366 2.65 -3.00 2.55
CA GLY A 366 2.26 -4.40 2.45
C GLY A 366 1.88 -4.87 1.04
N SER A 367 2.18 -4.09 0.00
CA SER A 367 1.96 -4.46 -1.41
C SER A 367 3.07 -5.36 -1.99
N LYS A 368 4.17 -5.55 -1.26
CA LYS A 368 5.25 -6.49 -1.60
C LYS A 368 5.25 -7.71 -0.67
N ARG A 369 5.97 -8.77 -1.06
CA ARG A 369 6.09 -9.99 -0.25
C ARG A 369 6.77 -9.69 1.10
N PRO A 370 6.31 -10.31 2.19
CA PRO A 370 6.97 -10.18 3.48
C PRO A 370 8.24 -11.04 3.54
N ASN A 371 9.05 -10.81 4.57
CA ASN A 371 10.14 -11.72 4.93
C ASN A 371 9.63 -12.99 5.64
N ALA A 372 10.55 -13.86 6.06
CA ALA A 372 10.25 -15.13 6.71
C ALA A 372 9.59 -15.00 8.10
N TRP A 373 9.37 -13.80 8.64
CA TRP A 373 8.57 -13.58 9.86
C TRP A 373 7.29 -12.78 9.58
N GLY A 374 6.97 -12.46 8.33
CA GLY A 374 5.72 -11.76 7.99
C GLY A 374 5.82 -10.24 8.02
N LEU A 375 7.02 -9.67 8.21
CA LEU A 375 7.27 -8.23 8.11
C LEU A 375 7.35 -7.79 6.65
N HIS A 376 6.65 -6.72 6.30
CA HIS A 376 6.65 -6.14 4.97
C HIS A 376 7.51 -4.88 4.91
N ASP A 377 7.91 -4.52 3.69
CA ASP A 377 8.59 -3.26 3.39
C ASP A 377 9.91 -3.07 4.15
N MET A 378 10.55 -4.17 4.57
CA MET A 378 11.86 -4.15 5.23
C MET A 378 13.02 -3.84 4.25
N HIS A 379 12.74 -3.83 2.95
CA HIS A 379 13.70 -3.51 1.87
C HIS A 379 13.12 -2.38 1.01
N GLY A 380 13.17 -1.13 1.48
CA GLY A 380 12.72 0.04 0.72
C GLY A 380 11.39 0.64 1.19
N ASN A 381 10.69 1.29 0.27
CA ASN A 381 9.61 2.24 0.51
C ASN A 381 10.10 3.49 1.26
N VAL A 382 10.44 3.40 2.56
CA VAL A 382 11.03 4.51 3.32
C VAL A 382 12.11 4.00 4.26
N TYR A 383 13.10 4.86 4.51
CA TYR A 383 14.04 4.63 5.58
C TYR A 383 13.31 4.74 6.91
N GLU A 384 13.65 3.87 7.86
CA GLU A 384 13.00 3.80 9.16
C GLU A 384 13.97 4.27 10.25
N TRP A 385 13.56 5.26 11.05
CA TRP A 385 14.33 5.73 12.20
C TRP A 385 14.53 4.64 13.25
N CYS A 386 15.76 4.50 13.74
CA CYS A 386 16.12 3.69 14.91
C CYS A 386 16.47 4.58 16.12
N SER A 387 16.49 4.02 17.32
CA SER A 387 16.86 4.77 18.53
C SER A 387 18.33 5.20 18.58
N ASP A 388 19.19 4.45 17.90
CA ASP A 388 20.64 4.44 18.08
C ASP A 388 21.29 5.72 17.56
N TRP A 389 22.31 6.19 18.28
CA TRP A 389 23.28 7.10 17.68
C TRP A 389 24.13 6.34 16.65
N PHE A 390 24.35 6.96 15.49
CA PHE A 390 25.16 6.40 14.43
C PHE A 390 26.64 6.42 14.84
N GLY A 391 27.29 5.27 14.72
CA GLY A 391 28.71 5.08 15.02
C GLY A 391 29.23 3.76 14.44
N ASP A 392 30.52 3.55 14.60
CA ASP A 392 31.21 2.35 14.11
C ASP A 392 30.75 1.10 14.86
N TYR A 393 30.80 -0.04 14.18
CA TYR A 393 30.57 -1.33 14.83
C TYR A 393 31.80 -1.79 15.61
N ASP A 394 31.54 -2.45 16.73
CA ASP A 394 32.56 -3.22 17.42
C ASP A 394 32.72 -4.60 16.74
N SER A 395 33.92 -5.17 16.82
CA SER A 395 34.18 -6.55 16.40
C SER A 395 33.73 -7.60 17.43
N GLU A 396 33.47 -7.19 18.68
CA GLU A 396 33.09 -8.09 19.77
C GLU A 396 31.61 -8.51 19.72
N LEU A 397 31.27 -9.54 20.51
CA LEU A 397 29.88 -9.96 20.71
C LEU A 397 29.16 -8.93 21.58
N CYS A 398 27.98 -8.52 21.13
CA CYS A 398 27.13 -7.57 21.85
C CYS A 398 25.81 -8.22 22.30
N VAL A 399 25.37 -7.94 23.53
CA VAL A 399 24.05 -8.33 24.03
C VAL A 399 23.18 -7.06 24.13
N ASP A 400 22.03 -7.08 23.46
CA ASP A 400 21.07 -5.97 23.39
C ASP A 400 21.71 -4.59 23.11
N PRO A 401 22.49 -4.43 22.02
CA PRO A 401 23.17 -3.17 21.74
C PRO A 401 22.18 -2.03 21.47
N ILE A 402 22.52 -0.85 22.00
CA ILE A 402 21.74 0.40 21.88
C ILE A 402 22.45 1.46 21.04
N GLY A 403 23.50 1.05 20.30
CA GLY A 403 24.32 1.92 19.47
C GLY A 403 25.38 2.69 20.25
N ALA A 404 25.96 3.70 19.60
CA ALA A 404 26.96 4.56 20.23
C ALA A 404 26.38 5.36 21.41
N ALA A 405 27.20 5.64 22.43
CA ALA A 405 26.77 6.40 23.60
C ALA A 405 26.33 7.84 23.25
N GLU A 406 26.99 8.43 22.25
CA GLU A 406 26.73 9.77 21.74
C GLU A 406 26.96 9.84 20.22
N GLY A 407 26.43 10.88 19.58
CA GLY A 407 26.61 11.09 18.15
C GLY A 407 25.92 12.36 17.66
N SER A 408 26.21 12.73 16.41
CA SER A 408 25.55 13.86 15.72
C SER A 408 24.35 13.43 14.87
N ALA A 409 24.26 12.14 14.55
CA ALA A 409 23.28 11.57 13.65
C ALA A 409 22.65 10.30 14.25
N ARG A 410 21.38 10.08 13.99
CA ARG A 410 20.65 8.85 14.37
C ARG A 410 20.66 7.86 13.22
N VAL A 411 20.63 6.58 13.55
CA VAL A 411 20.58 5.51 12.55
C VAL A 411 19.22 5.50 11.84
N VAL A 412 19.26 5.31 10.53
CA VAL A 412 18.11 4.87 9.72
C VAL A 412 18.44 3.61 8.94
N ARG A 413 17.43 2.75 8.76
CA ARG A 413 17.57 1.44 8.10
C ARG A 413 16.56 1.20 6.97
N GLY A 414 16.83 0.20 6.14
CA GLY A 414 15.90 -0.35 5.15
C GLY A 414 15.94 0.25 3.75
N GLY A 415 16.56 1.41 3.57
CA GLY A 415 16.54 2.08 2.27
C GLY A 415 15.18 2.71 1.98
N SER A 416 14.94 3.17 0.76
CA SER A 416 13.67 3.84 0.43
C SER A 416 13.31 3.73 -1.05
N TRP A 417 12.15 4.27 -1.42
CA TRP A 417 11.61 4.29 -2.76
C TRP A 417 12.54 4.89 -3.83
N HIS A 418 13.51 5.72 -3.45
CA HIS A 418 14.50 6.31 -4.36
C HIS A 418 15.91 5.72 -4.19
N GLY A 419 16.07 4.70 -3.34
CA GLY A 419 17.32 4.00 -3.14
C GLY A 419 17.58 2.99 -4.25
N TYR A 420 18.85 2.86 -4.66
CA TYR A 420 19.28 1.76 -5.52
C TYR A 420 19.21 0.42 -4.80
N ALA A 421 19.25 -0.70 -5.54
CA ALA A 421 19.27 -2.05 -4.97
C ALA A 421 20.29 -2.22 -3.83
N ARG A 422 21.51 -1.71 -3.99
CA ARG A 422 22.55 -1.76 -2.95
C ARG A 422 22.18 -1.02 -1.66
N GLY A 423 21.31 -0.01 -1.75
CA GLY A 423 20.86 0.83 -0.63
C GLY A 423 19.62 0.31 0.11
N VAL A 424 19.04 -0.83 -0.30
CA VAL A 424 17.87 -1.45 0.37
C VAL A 424 18.18 -2.84 0.95
N ARG A 425 19.47 -3.19 1.08
CA ARG A 425 19.95 -4.45 1.69
C ARG A 425 19.71 -4.47 3.20
N SER A 426 19.67 -5.66 3.80
CA SER A 426 19.44 -5.84 5.24
C SER A 426 20.44 -5.06 6.12
N ALA A 427 21.72 -5.08 5.74
CA ALA A 427 22.81 -4.44 6.47
C ALA A 427 22.97 -2.96 6.16
N CYS A 428 22.31 -2.44 5.12
CA CYS A 428 22.50 -1.04 4.71
C CYS A 428 21.97 -0.11 5.80
N ARG A 429 22.83 0.82 6.21
CA ARG A 429 22.59 1.80 7.27
C ARG A 429 22.98 3.19 6.80
N ARG A 430 22.43 4.22 7.44
CA ARG A 430 22.84 5.61 7.28
C ARG A 430 22.69 6.36 8.58
N GLY A 431 23.56 7.35 8.80
CA GLY A 431 23.39 8.37 9.82
C GLY A 431 22.71 9.60 9.23
N ILE A 432 21.59 10.04 9.82
CA ILE A 432 20.90 11.28 9.46
C ILE A 432 20.74 12.16 10.70
N LEU A 433 20.85 13.48 10.56
CA LEU A 433 20.68 14.39 11.68
C LEU A 433 19.27 14.24 12.28
N PRO A 434 19.12 14.22 13.62
CA PRO A 434 17.83 13.93 14.26
C PRO A 434 16.73 14.96 13.95
N ARG A 435 17.11 16.17 13.50
CA ARG A 435 16.20 17.24 13.09
C ARG A 435 15.76 17.18 11.62
N ASP A 436 16.42 16.36 10.81
CA ASP A 436 16.11 16.29 9.38
C ASP A 436 14.81 15.52 9.16
N ALA A 437 13.99 16.02 8.25
CA ALA A 437 12.64 15.51 7.97
C ALA A 437 12.44 15.42 6.45
N ASN A 438 13.01 14.39 5.83
CA ASN A 438 13.01 14.21 4.38
C ASN A 438 11.84 13.32 3.91
N TYR A 439 11.47 13.43 2.62
CA TYR A 439 10.36 12.73 1.97
C TYR A 439 10.53 11.20 1.83
N TYR A 440 11.55 10.66 2.46
CA TYR A 440 11.89 9.23 2.46
C TYR A 440 12.20 8.71 3.86
N LEU A 441 12.01 9.52 4.91
CA LEU A 441 12.23 9.17 6.31
C LEU A 441 10.88 8.95 7.01
N GLY A 442 10.64 7.74 7.46
CA GLY A 442 9.47 7.33 8.24
C GLY A 442 9.87 6.55 9.49
N LEU A 443 8.98 5.67 9.97
CA LEU A 443 9.20 4.91 11.19
C LEU A 443 8.44 3.58 11.23
N ARG A 444 8.91 2.68 12.09
CA ARG A 444 8.27 1.42 12.46
C ARG A 444 8.35 1.24 13.98
N PRO A 445 7.22 1.26 14.72
CA PRO A 445 7.21 1.12 16.16
C PRO A 445 7.49 -0.30 16.64
N LEU A 446 8.13 -0.40 17.80
CA LEU A 446 8.41 -1.64 18.52
C LEU A 446 7.88 -1.57 19.96
N ARG A 447 7.36 -2.68 20.47
CA ARG A 447 6.98 -2.85 21.88
C ARG A 447 7.63 -4.10 22.46
N VAL A 448 8.41 -3.94 23.52
CA VAL A 448 8.99 -5.06 24.28
C VAL A 448 7.85 -5.80 25.00
N GLN A 449 7.93 -7.12 25.04
CA GLN A 449 7.04 -7.91 25.88
C GLN A 449 7.49 -7.78 27.35
N ARG A 450 6.81 -6.94 28.13
CA ARG A 450 7.03 -6.93 29.58
C ARG A 450 6.39 -8.15 30.23
N SER A 451 7.13 -8.79 31.13
CA SER A 451 6.59 -9.87 31.96
C SER A 451 5.39 -9.36 32.77
N ALA A 452 4.44 -10.25 33.10
CA ALA A 452 3.29 -9.88 33.93
C ALA A 452 3.69 -9.48 35.37
N GLN A 453 4.95 -9.69 35.77
CA GLN A 453 5.48 -9.30 37.09
C GLN A 453 5.96 -7.84 37.15
N ASP A 454 6.09 -7.17 36.00
CA ASP A 454 6.56 -5.77 35.90
C ASP A 454 5.42 -4.75 35.66
N ARG A 455 4.16 -5.14 35.93
CA ARG A 455 2.97 -4.28 35.94
C ARG A 455 2.40 -4.19 37.35
#